data_AF-A0A3M7MNR5-F1
#
_entry.id   AF-A0A3M7MNR5-F1
#
_cell.length_a   1.000
_cell.length_b   1.000
_cell.length_c   1.000
_cell.angle_alpha   90.00
_cell.angle_beta   90.00
_cell.angle_gamma   90.00
#
_symmetry.space_group_name_H-M   'P 1'
#
loop_
_entity.id
_entity.type
_entity.pdbx_description
1 polymer ?
#
loop_
_entity_poly.entity_id
_entity_poly.type
_entity_poly.pdbx_seq_one_letter_code
_entity_poly.pdbx_strand_id
1 'polypeptide(L)'
;MSTVYDSKGESSRPRSPSLKAKQSDQFWHESEITGLDPDDPDDDGYGINGIGFKPTSAIAYARTQKRKQQMAEYRSREAKEARQRRSERRRQGMNSTRSASPPAPLSSPDTPRKTRVRFQDCFIDASG
;
A
#
# COMPACT_ATOMS: atom_id res chain seq x y z
N MET A 1 -18.17 -25.11 -9.58
CA MET A 1 -18.62 -23.71 -9.45
C MET A 1 -17.75 -22.83 -10.32
N SER A 2 -18.31 -22.16 -11.33
CA SER A 2 -17.58 -21.24 -12.21
C SER A 2 -17.78 -19.80 -11.72
N THR A 3 -16.70 -19.09 -11.39
CA THR A 3 -16.75 -17.65 -11.11
C THR A 3 -16.67 -16.90 -12.43
N VAL A 4 -17.75 -16.23 -12.79
CA VAL A 4 -17.76 -15.24 -13.87
C VAL A 4 -16.98 -14.01 -13.39
N TYR A 5 -15.85 -13.74 -14.04
CA TYR A 5 -15.07 -12.51 -13.84
C TYR A 5 -15.57 -11.46 -14.84
N ASP A 6 -15.89 -10.27 -14.35
CA ASP A 6 -16.17 -9.10 -15.20
C ASP A 6 -14.86 -8.43 -15.64
N SER A 7 -14.86 -7.73 -16.77
CA SER A 7 -13.67 -7.24 -17.50
C SER A 7 -12.95 -6.05 -16.84
N LYS A 8 -13.30 -5.76 -15.58
CA LYS A 8 -12.63 -4.84 -14.66
C LYS A 8 -12.45 -5.66 -13.39
N GLY A 9 -11.22 -5.94 -12.98
CA GLY A 9 -10.89 -6.83 -11.85
C GLY A 9 -11.35 -6.38 -10.46
N GLU A 10 -12.55 -5.83 -10.35
CA GLU A 10 -13.23 -5.52 -9.10
C GLU A 10 -14.20 -6.67 -8.81
N SER A 11 -13.94 -7.39 -7.71
CA SER A 11 -14.92 -8.34 -7.19
C SER A 11 -16.21 -7.57 -6.86
N SER A 12 -17.32 -7.95 -7.51
CA SER A 12 -18.63 -7.39 -7.20
C SER A 12 -18.93 -7.68 -5.74
N ARG A 13 -18.78 -6.67 -4.87
CA ARG A 13 -19.19 -6.80 -3.47
C ARG A 13 -20.68 -7.16 -3.48
N PRO A 14 -21.13 -8.17 -2.72
CA PRO A 14 -22.55 -8.46 -2.62
C PRO A 14 -23.24 -7.17 -2.18
N ARG A 15 -24.30 -6.80 -2.91
CA ARG A 15 -25.10 -5.61 -2.62
C ARG A 15 -25.58 -5.72 -1.17
N SER A 16 -25.31 -4.70 -0.35
CA SER A 16 -25.76 -4.69 1.04
C SER A 16 -27.25 -5.00 1.10
N PRO A 17 -27.69 -5.89 2.01
CA PRO A 17 -29.10 -6.21 2.13
C PRO A 17 -29.91 -4.93 2.37
N SER A 18 -31.05 -4.83 1.69
CA SER A 18 -31.97 -3.71 1.80
C SER A 18 -32.45 -3.58 3.26
N LEU A 19 -32.26 -2.40 3.86
CA LEU A 19 -32.68 -2.09 5.23
C LEU A 19 -34.20 -2.13 5.46
N LYS A 20 -35.00 -2.43 4.42
CA LYS A 20 -36.47 -2.52 4.49
C LYS A 20 -37.00 -3.82 5.13
N ALA A 21 -36.14 -4.67 5.68
CA ALA A 21 -36.60 -5.78 6.50
C ALA A 21 -37.28 -5.19 7.75
N LYS A 22 -38.46 -5.71 8.10
CA LYS A 22 -39.15 -5.33 9.34
C LYS A 22 -38.18 -5.51 10.50
N GLN A 23 -37.79 -4.40 11.13
CA GLN A 23 -36.95 -4.43 12.33
C GLN A 23 -37.74 -5.23 13.37
N SER A 24 -37.23 -6.40 13.76
CA SER A 24 -37.86 -7.21 14.80
C SER A 24 -37.58 -6.55 16.15
N ASP A 25 -38.56 -6.59 17.07
CA ASP A 25 -38.47 -6.05 18.44
C ASP A 25 -37.35 -6.65 19.30
N GLN A 26 -36.62 -7.63 18.77
CA GLN A 26 -35.40 -8.19 19.36
C GLN A 26 -34.16 -7.28 19.19
N PHE A 27 -34.20 -6.32 18.28
CA PHE A 27 -33.10 -5.39 18.03
C PHE A 27 -33.45 -4.00 18.58
N TRP A 28 -32.42 -3.30 19.07
CA TRP A 28 -32.53 -1.90 19.49
C TRP A 28 -33.11 -1.04 18.36
N HIS A 29 -34.20 -0.33 18.66
CA HIS A 29 -34.84 0.57 17.72
C HIS A 29 -34.23 1.97 17.81
N GLU A 30 -34.23 2.72 16.71
CA GLU A 30 -33.69 4.09 16.66
C GLU A 30 -34.40 5.02 17.66
N SER A 31 -35.69 4.79 17.93
CA SER A 31 -36.49 5.53 18.92
C SER A 31 -36.18 5.18 20.38
N GLU A 32 -35.51 4.07 20.64
CA GLU A 32 -35.12 3.63 22.00
C GLU A 32 -33.74 4.17 22.40
N ILE A 33 -32.94 4.61 21.43
CA ILE A 33 -31.65 5.26 21.67
C ILE A 33 -31.93 6.68 22.21
N THR A 34 -32.00 6.79 23.52
CA THR A 34 -32.16 8.08 24.22
C THR A 34 -30.89 8.91 24.03
N GLY A 35 -31.02 10.17 23.62
CA GLY A 35 -29.91 11.13 23.51
C GLY A 35 -29.35 11.36 22.10
N LEU A 36 -30.16 11.17 21.05
CA LEU A 36 -29.79 11.57 19.68
C LEU A 36 -30.45 12.91 19.33
N ASP A 37 -30.00 14.00 19.97
CA ASP A 37 -30.24 15.34 19.46
C ASP A 37 -29.00 15.76 18.64
N PRO A 38 -29.05 15.69 17.30
CA PRO A 38 -27.90 16.05 16.46
C PRO A 38 -27.54 17.54 16.52
N ASP A 39 -28.48 18.37 16.99
CA ASP A 39 -28.35 19.82 17.15
C ASP A 39 -28.50 20.22 18.63
N ASP A 40 -28.03 19.40 19.57
CA ASP A 40 -28.04 19.75 20.99
C ASP A 40 -27.23 21.04 21.24
N PRO A 41 -27.86 22.15 21.67
CA PRO A 41 -27.17 23.42 21.90
C PRO A 41 -26.19 23.37 23.09
N ASP A 42 -26.33 22.37 23.97
CA ASP A 42 -25.46 22.14 25.11
C ASP A 42 -24.30 21.17 24.77
N ASP A 43 -24.31 20.53 23.59
CA ASP A 43 -23.20 19.73 23.08
C ASP A 43 -22.18 20.62 22.36
N ASP A 44 -21.10 20.96 23.06
CA ASP A 44 -19.97 21.74 22.53
C ASP A 44 -19.17 21.00 21.43
N GLY A 45 -19.55 19.75 21.11
CA GLY A 45 -18.87 18.89 20.15
C GLY A 45 -17.50 18.42 20.62
N TYR A 46 -17.13 18.70 21.87
CA TYR A 46 -15.89 18.26 22.51
C TYR A 46 -16.12 17.09 23.48
N GLY A 47 -17.36 16.66 23.74
CA GLY A 47 -17.67 15.51 24.59
C GLY A 47 -17.43 15.78 26.09
N ILE A 48 -17.71 14.76 26.91
CA ILE A 48 -17.67 14.83 28.39
C ILE A 48 -16.45 15.60 28.93
N ASN A 49 -16.71 16.82 29.44
CA ASN A 49 -15.77 17.76 30.08
C ASN A 49 -14.77 18.52 29.16
N GLY A 50 -15.07 18.72 27.88
CA GLY A 50 -14.19 19.49 26.98
C GLY A 50 -12.90 18.74 26.58
N ILE A 51 -12.78 17.47 26.97
CA ILE A 51 -11.74 16.56 26.49
C ILE A 51 -12.28 15.91 25.21
N GLY A 52 -12.19 16.65 24.11
CA GLY A 52 -12.37 16.10 22.77
C GLY A 52 -11.64 14.76 22.72
N PHE A 53 -12.30 13.68 22.29
CA PHE A 53 -11.72 12.35 22.15
C PHE A 53 -10.70 12.32 21.00
N LYS A 54 -9.73 13.23 21.05
CA LYS A 54 -8.56 13.30 20.20
C LYS A 54 -7.53 12.45 20.93
N PRO A 55 -6.85 11.54 20.22
CA PRO A 55 -5.74 10.83 20.82
C PRO A 55 -4.77 11.85 21.40
N THR A 56 -4.30 11.61 22.64
CA THR A 56 -3.25 12.42 23.27
C THR A 56 -2.13 12.67 22.26
N SER A 57 -1.50 13.84 22.28
CA SER A 57 -0.43 14.20 21.33
C SER A 57 0.60 13.09 21.12
N ALA A 58 1.00 12.41 22.20
CA ALA A 58 1.87 11.24 22.18
C ALA A 58 1.30 10.05 21.36
N ILE A 59 0.01 9.73 21.55
CA ILE A 59 -0.68 8.66 20.82
C ILE A 59 -0.82 9.02 19.34
N ALA A 60 -1.19 10.27 19.03
CA ALA A 60 -1.28 10.76 17.67
C ALA A 60 0.07 10.62 16.97
N TYR A 61 1.16 11.08 17.60
CA TYR A 61 2.51 10.95 17.08
C TYR A 61 2.91 9.48 16.86
N ALA A 62 2.70 8.61 17.85
CA ALA A 62 3.00 7.19 17.74
C ALA A 62 2.26 6.52 16.55
N ARG A 63 0.99 6.87 16.33
CA ARG A 63 0.22 6.39 15.17
C ARG A 63 0.82 6.88 13.85
N THR A 64 1.26 8.14 13.77
CA THR A 64 1.91 8.66 12.55
C THR A 64 3.23 7.97 12.24
N GLN A 65 4.05 7.65 13.26
CA GLN A 65 5.32 6.94 13.07
C GLN A 65 5.09 5.51 12.57
N LYS A 66 4.15 4.78 13.16
CA LYS A 66 3.75 3.44 12.69
C LYS A 66 3.27 3.47 11.23
N ARG A 67 2.46 4.47 10.86
CA ARG A 67 2.00 4.64 9.47
C ARG A 67 3.17 4.89 8.52
N LYS A 68 4.11 5.76 8.88
CA LYS A 68 5.32 6.04 8.07
C LYS A 68 6.13 4.77 7.84
N GLN A 69 6.33 3.98 8.90
CA GLN A 69 7.04 2.70 8.82
C GLN A 69 6.35 1.73 7.86
N GLN A 70 5.04 1.51 8.02
CA GLN A 70 4.27 0.61 7.13
C GLN A 70 4.37 1.03 5.66
N MET A 71 4.26 2.33 5.37
CA MET A 71 4.37 2.84 4.00
C MET A 71 5.78 2.67 3.44
N ALA A 72 6.82 2.86 4.26
CA ALA A 72 8.21 2.65 3.86
C ALA A 72 8.49 1.17 3.56
N GLU A 73 8.02 0.26 4.42
CA GLU A 73 8.11 -1.19 4.23
C GLU A 73 7.39 -1.64 2.96
N TYR A 74 6.18 -1.14 2.73
CA TYR A 74 5.41 -1.41 1.52
C TYR A 74 6.18 -0.97 0.27
N ARG A 75 6.65 0.29 0.22
CA ARG A 75 7.45 0.80 -0.91
C ARG A 75 8.73 0.01 -1.13
N SER A 76 9.39 -0.42 -0.06
CA SER A 76 10.59 -1.25 -0.13
C SER A 76 10.30 -2.62 -0.76
N ARG A 77 9.19 -3.25 -0.36
CA ARG A 77 8.74 -4.54 -0.94
C ARG A 77 8.45 -4.39 -2.43
N GLU A 78 7.64 -3.41 -2.83
CA GLU A 78 7.34 -3.13 -4.24
C GLU A 78 8.61 -2.85 -5.05
N ALA A 79 9.56 -2.08 -4.50
CA ALA A 79 10.82 -1.80 -5.17
C ALA A 79 11.71 -3.05 -5.34
N LYS A 80 11.74 -3.94 -4.34
CA LYS A 80 12.46 -5.22 -4.42
C LYS A 80 11.85 -6.13 -5.48
N GLU A 81 10.52 -6.28 -5.50
CA GLU A 81 9.80 -7.08 -6.49
C GLU A 81 10.04 -6.54 -7.91
N ALA A 82 9.98 -5.22 -8.12
CA ALA A 82 10.29 -4.60 -9.41
C ALA A 82 11.75 -4.86 -9.85
N ARG A 83 12.72 -4.78 -8.93
CA ARG A 83 14.13 -5.11 -9.21
C ARG A 83 14.32 -6.59 -9.53
N GLN A 84 13.65 -7.47 -8.78
CA GLN A 84 13.68 -8.90 -9.02
C GLN A 84 13.11 -9.24 -10.40
N ARG A 85 11.93 -8.72 -10.75
CA ARG A 85 11.33 -8.90 -12.08
C ARG A 85 12.24 -8.43 -13.22
N ARG A 86 12.95 -7.30 -13.03
CA ARG A 86 13.99 -6.85 -14.00
C ARG A 86 15.16 -7.83 -14.07
N SER A 87 15.62 -8.36 -12.94
CA SER A 87 16.70 -9.35 -12.89
C SER A 87 16.29 -10.68 -13.53
N GLU A 88 15.07 -11.14 -13.29
CA GLU A 88 14.51 -12.35 -13.88
C GLU A 88 14.42 -12.24 -15.39
N ARG A 89 13.92 -11.12 -15.94
CA ARG A 89 13.93 -10.88 -17.40
C ARG A 89 15.34 -10.94 -17.99
N ARG A 90 16.34 -10.36 -17.31
CA ARG A 90 17.74 -10.46 -17.73
C ARG A 90 18.26 -11.90 -17.68
N ARG A 91 17.95 -12.64 -16.63
CA ARG A 91 18.36 -14.05 -16.48
C ARG A 91 17.68 -14.96 -17.51
N GLN A 92 16.37 -14.84 -17.71
CA GLN A 92 15.64 -15.65 -18.70
C GLN A 92 16.22 -15.48 -20.11
N GLY A 93 16.58 -14.26 -20.53
CA GLY A 93 17.27 -14.03 -21.80
C GLY A 93 18.66 -14.67 -21.88
N MET A 94 19.44 -14.68 -20.80
CA MET A 94 20.78 -15.32 -20.75
C MET A 94 20.72 -16.85 -20.64
N ASN A 95 19.64 -17.41 -20.10
CA ASN A 95 19.46 -18.85 -19.98
C ASN A 95 19.11 -19.48 -21.33
N SER A 96 18.31 -18.79 -22.15
CA SER A 96 18.00 -19.21 -23.53
C SER A 96 19.23 -19.23 -24.45
N THR A 97 20.26 -18.42 -24.19
CA THR A 97 21.51 -18.44 -24.96
C THR A 97 22.52 -19.47 -24.46
N ARG A 98 22.35 -20.00 -23.24
CA ARG A 98 23.26 -20.98 -22.62
C ARG A 98 22.88 -22.44 -22.87
N SER A 99 21.61 -22.73 -23.17
CA SER A 99 21.16 -24.09 -23.49
C SER A 99 21.45 -24.53 -24.94
N ALA A 100 22.03 -23.66 -25.76
CA ALA A 100 22.29 -23.91 -27.19
C ALA A 100 23.79 -24.07 -27.55
N SER A 101 24.72 -24.14 -26.58
CA SER A 101 26.16 -24.26 -26.86
C SER A 101 26.86 -25.24 -25.91
N PRO A 102 27.67 -26.19 -26.41
CA PRO A 102 28.44 -27.12 -25.58
C PRO A 102 29.59 -26.41 -24.84
N PRO A 103 30.11 -26.97 -23.73
CA PRO A 103 31.10 -26.31 -22.88
C PRO A 103 32.50 -26.36 -23.52
N ALA A 104 33.07 -25.19 -23.84
CA ALA A 104 34.47 -25.04 -24.25
C ALA A 104 35.28 -24.25 -23.20
N PRO A 105 36.60 -24.51 -23.08
CA PRO A 105 37.35 -24.35 -21.84
C PRO A 105 37.99 -22.96 -21.63
N LEU A 106 38.26 -22.68 -20.34
CA LEU A 106 39.38 -21.93 -19.76
C LEU A 106 39.76 -20.57 -20.41
N SER A 107 39.44 -19.50 -19.66
CA SER A 107 40.24 -18.29 -19.46
C SER A 107 40.92 -17.66 -20.68
N SER A 108 40.21 -16.77 -21.37
CA SER A 108 40.82 -15.64 -22.09
C SER A 108 40.96 -14.44 -21.14
N PRO A 109 42.10 -13.73 -21.09
CA PRO A 109 42.31 -12.57 -20.21
C PRO A 109 41.56 -11.30 -20.65
N ASP A 110 40.59 -11.40 -21.57
CA ASP A 110 39.84 -10.28 -22.10
C ASP A 110 38.41 -10.26 -21.54
N THR A 111 38.31 -10.19 -20.21
CA THR A 111 37.00 -9.96 -19.58
C THR A 111 36.63 -8.48 -19.78
N PRO A 112 35.43 -8.15 -20.29
CA PRO A 112 35.03 -6.75 -20.41
C PRO A 112 34.95 -6.17 -18.99
N ARG A 113 35.87 -5.24 -18.69
CA ARG A 113 35.92 -4.52 -17.42
C ARG A 113 34.52 -3.93 -17.19
N LYS A 114 33.90 -4.21 -16.05
CA LYS A 114 32.68 -3.53 -15.61
C LYS A 114 32.96 -2.03 -15.69
N THR A 115 32.39 -1.36 -16.69
CA THR A 115 32.51 0.08 -16.87
C THR A 115 31.82 0.75 -15.70
N ARG A 116 32.61 1.18 -14.71
CA ARG A 116 32.13 1.96 -13.58
C ARG A 116 31.84 3.36 -14.09
N VAL A 117 30.59 3.58 -14.48
CA VAL A 117 30.10 4.92 -14.84
C VAL A 117 30.13 5.77 -13.57
N ARG A 118 31.00 6.78 -13.56
CA ARG A 118 31.01 7.84 -12.56
C ARG A 118 30.11 8.95 -13.09
N PHE A 119 28.97 9.15 -12.45
CA PHE A 119 28.20 10.38 -12.64
C PHE A 119 28.98 11.49 -11.93
N GLN A 120 29.37 12.52 -12.69
CA GLN A 120 29.79 13.78 -12.09
C GLN A 120 28.51 14.50 -11.67
N ASP A 121 28.43 14.85 -10.40
CA ASP A 121 27.32 15.64 -9.89
C ASP A 121 27.51 17.07 -10.39
N CYS A 122 26.81 17.42 -11.47
CA CYS A 122 26.75 18.79 -11.95
C CYS A 122 25.90 19.58 -10.94
N PHE A 123 26.55 20.21 -9.95
CA PHE A 123 25.92 21.24 -9.15
C PHE A 123 25.57 22.39 -10.09
N ILE A 124 24.30 22.49 -10.45
CA ILE A 124 23.76 23.69 -11.10
C ILE A 124 23.46 24.64 -9.96
N ASP A 125 24.35 25.60 -9.75
CA ASP A 125 24.12 26.70 -8.83
C ASP A 125 22.96 27.53 -9.38
N ALA A 126 21.80 27.43 -8.73
CA ALA A 126 20.65 28.28 -9.02
C ALA A 126 20.89 29.67 -8.42
N SER A 127 21.70 30.49 -9.10
CA SER A 127 21.74 31.94 -8.92
C SER A 127 21.19 32.60 -10.18
N GLY A 128 20.01 33.20 -10.06
CA GLY A 128 19.33 33.98 -11.09
C GLY A 128 17.99 34.45 -10.57
#